data_AF-A0A2G4GFF1-F1
#
_entry.id   AF-A0A2G4GFF1-F1
#
_cell.length_a   1.000
_cell.length_b   1.000
_cell.length_c   1.000
_cell.angle_alpha   90.00
_cell.angle_beta   90.00
_cell.angle_gamma   90.00
#
_symmetry.space_group_name_H-M   'P 1'
#
loop_
_entity.id
_entity.type
_entity.pdbx_description
1 polymer ?
#
loop_
_entity_poly.entity_id
_entity_poly.type
_entity_poly.pdbx_seq_one_letter_code
_entity_poly.pdbx_strand_id
1 'polypeptide(L)'
;MSAPRFRTIATLIALSGIVSSCLGVGSDATRLTLTNVGRIPGINATSGAVVVNGVRASLANLDGPVLGTVASGNRLLVIGDSILAGTASRYGGAMCSGLVPLGWRVAVEAEAGQLVGFGRTVLRERIYEGWDAAVVFLGTNYGGSDSLYEKDLTAIVTSLAPRPTLLLTASLFRPTMQQVNQVIRIVASKNPNVSVLDWSTTSVQNGVLNRDKIHPTDAGRQVLVSSIASALGDAPAGPGACLPSKFTDDSLVTGVMPSSTLVGDPGVVGGTATTIAGTTALTVVGSTTISPALTSTVPAASTSTTVR
;
A
#
# COMPACT_ATOMS: atom_id res chain seq x y z
N MET A 1 -81.68 -16.66 -24.00
CA MET A 1 -80.59 -16.44 -23.02
C MET A 1 -80.65 -17.62 -22.05
N SER A 2 -79.76 -18.60 -22.24
CA SER A 2 -79.78 -19.90 -21.53
C SER A 2 -78.71 -19.97 -20.44
N ALA A 3 -79.06 -20.72 -19.39
CA ALA A 3 -78.47 -20.79 -18.06
C ALA A 3 -77.07 -21.44 -17.95
N PRO A 4 -76.35 -21.22 -16.83
CA PRO A 4 -75.19 -22.02 -16.42
C PRO A 4 -75.59 -23.07 -15.36
N ARG A 5 -74.96 -24.26 -15.39
CA ARG A 5 -75.01 -25.23 -14.29
C ARG A 5 -73.64 -25.90 -14.04
N PHE A 6 -73.12 -25.62 -12.85
CA PHE A 6 -72.35 -26.43 -11.90
C PHE A 6 -71.68 -27.73 -12.36
N ARG A 7 -70.39 -27.86 -12.03
CA ARG A 7 -69.86 -29.04 -11.31
C ARG A 7 -68.81 -28.67 -10.26
N THR A 8 -69.00 -29.34 -9.14
CA THR A 8 -68.35 -29.38 -7.82
C THR A 8 -66.89 -29.85 -7.87
N ILE A 9 -66.05 -29.42 -6.91
CA ILE A 9 -65.35 -30.27 -5.92
C ILE A 9 -64.53 -29.39 -4.98
N ALA A 10 -64.83 -29.53 -3.69
CA ALA A 10 -64.15 -28.95 -2.55
C ALA A 10 -62.85 -29.70 -2.23
N THR A 11 -61.84 -29.02 -1.69
CA THR A 11 -60.94 -29.63 -0.71
C THR A 11 -60.40 -28.57 0.26
N LEU A 12 -60.44 -28.92 1.53
CA LEU A 12 -60.11 -28.10 2.70
C LEU A 12 -58.65 -27.66 2.71
N ILE A 13 -58.38 -26.43 3.20
CA ILE A 13 -57.14 -26.13 3.91
C ILE A 13 -57.51 -25.51 5.25
N ALA A 14 -57.06 -26.19 6.30
CA ALA A 14 -57.33 -25.92 7.70
C ALA A 14 -56.68 -24.60 8.16
N LEU A 15 -57.43 -23.89 8.98
CA LEU A 15 -56.99 -22.77 9.79
C LEU A 15 -56.12 -23.31 10.94
N SER A 16 -54.91 -22.78 11.11
CA SER A 16 -54.21 -22.79 12.40
C SER A 16 -53.40 -21.51 12.50
N GLY A 17 -53.94 -20.59 13.29
CA GLY A 17 -53.28 -19.35 13.66
C GLY A 17 -52.16 -19.63 14.66
N ILE A 18 -51.02 -18.99 14.44
CA ILE A 18 -50.05 -18.71 15.49
C ILE A 18 -49.84 -17.19 15.46
N VAL A 19 -50.28 -16.55 16.54
CA VAL A 19 -49.98 -15.17 16.88
C VAL A 19 -48.52 -15.15 17.33
N SER A 20 -47.67 -14.33 16.72
CA SER A 20 -46.40 -13.95 17.33
C SER A 20 -46.07 -12.50 16.97
N SER A 21 -46.53 -11.60 17.84
CA SER A 21 -46.07 -10.22 17.92
C SER A 21 -45.11 -10.12 19.09
N CYS A 22 -43.83 -9.86 18.81
CA CYS A 22 -42.91 -9.12 19.68
C CYS A 22 -41.78 -8.54 18.82
N LEU A 23 -41.65 -7.21 18.89
CA LEU A 23 -40.49 -6.43 18.48
C LEU A 23 -39.26 -6.88 19.28
N GLY A 24 -38.13 -7.01 18.59
CA GLY A 24 -36.81 -7.25 19.18
C GLY A 24 -35.72 -6.70 18.28
N VAL A 25 -35.33 -5.45 18.55
CA VAL A 25 -34.06 -4.84 18.14
C VAL A 25 -32.91 -5.50 18.91
N GLY A 26 -31.78 -5.77 18.23
CA GLY A 26 -30.54 -6.35 18.78
C GLY A 26 -30.34 -7.78 18.26
N SER A 27 -29.22 -8.20 17.66
CA SER A 27 -27.80 -7.81 17.75
C SER A 27 -27.14 -8.27 16.42
N ASP A 28 -26.00 -7.83 15.88
CA ASP A 28 -24.80 -7.15 16.37
C ASP A 28 -24.15 -6.46 15.16
N ALA A 29 -24.38 -5.16 14.98
CA ALA A 29 -23.61 -4.34 14.03
C ALA A 29 -22.39 -3.70 14.72
N THR A 30 -21.79 -4.43 15.66
CA THR A 30 -20.65 -3.97 16.46
C THR A 30 -19.51 -4.97 16.32
N ARG A 31 -18.88 -5.02 15.14
CA ARG A 31 -17.51 -5.52 15.06
C ARG A 31 -16.55 -4.35 15.21
N LEU A 32 -16.23 -4.13 16.48
CA LEU A 32 -15.16 -3.31 17.01
C LEU A 32 -13.85 -3.55 16.25
N THR A 33 -13.35 -2.53 15.57
CA THR A 33 -11.91 -2.35 15.39
C THR A 33 -11.44 -1.39 16.49
N LEU A 34 -11.01 -1.96 17.63
CA LEU A 34 -10.22 -1.21 18.61
C LEU A 34 -8.86 -0.91 17.96
N THR A 35 -8.48 0.36 17.94
CA THR A 35 -7.13 0.80 17.57
C THR A 35 -6.11 0.16 18.52
N ASN A 36 -5.01 -0.40 18.00
CA ASN A 36 -3.87 -1.00 18.71
C ASN A 36 -3.93 -2.49 19.14
N VAL A 37 -4.77 -3.32 18.55
CA VAL A 37 -4.52 -4.78 18.48
C VAL A 37 -4.46 -5.22 17.02
N GLY A 38 -3.42 -5.98 16.66
CA GLY A 38 -3.24 -6.54 15.33
C GLY A 38 -4.45 -7.35 14.85
N ARG A 39 -4.59 -7.50 13.53
CA ARG A 39 -5.71 -8.20 12.89
C ARG A 39 -5.90 -9.60 13.47
N ILE A 40 -7.16 -9.98 13.71
CA ILE A 40 -7.53 -11.37 13.97
C ILE A 40 -7.38 -12.15 12.64
N PRO A 41 -6.54 -13.19 12.57
CA PRO A 41 -6.41 -14.01 11.36
C PRO A 41 -7.77 -14.63 10.95
N GLY A 42 -8.11 -14.56 9.66
CA GLY A 42 -9.26 -15.27 9.09
C GLY A 42 -10.46 -14.43 8.64
N ILE A 43 -10.40 -13.09 8.70
CA ILE A 43 -11.39 -12.20 8.08
C ILE A 43 -10.77 -11.45 6.90
N ASN A 44 -11.30 -11.68 5.69
CA ASN A 44 -11.01 -10.93 4.47
C ASN A 44 -11.62 -9.50 4.49
N ALA A 45 -11.41 -8.74 5.57
CA ALA A 45 -11.87 -7.37 5.69
C ALA A 45 -10.71 -6.40 5.46
N THR A 46 -10.34 -6.18 4.20
CA THR A 46 -9.48 -5.06 3.76
C THR A 46 -10.21 -3.70 3.80
N SER A 47 -11.51 -3.70 4.12
CA SER A 47 -12.38 -2.54 4.24
C SER A 47 -12.29 -1.89 5.64
N GLY A 48 -11.19 -1.19 5.88
CA GLY A 48 -11.04 -0.26 7.02
C GLY A 48 -11.34 1.19 6.60
N ALA A 49 -11.74 2.03 7.55
CA ALA A 49 -11.76 3.48 7.37
C ALA A 49 -10.64 4.11 8.20
N VAL A 50 -9.96 5.11 7.64
CA VAL A 50 -8.92 5.88 8.32
C VAL A 50 -9.34 7.34 8.39
N VAL A 51 -8.93 8.02 9.46
CA VAL A 51 -9.06 9.47 9.60
C VAL A 51 -7.65 10.06 9.67
N VAL A 52 -7.24 10.79 8.65
CA VAL A 52 -5.93 11.42 8.57
C VAL A 52 -6.11 12.92 8.37
N ASN A 53 -5.60 13.73 9.29
CA ASN A 53 -5.68 15.19 9.22
C ASN A 53 -7.13 15.69 8.96
N GLY A 54 -8.11 15.06 9.62
CA GLY A 54 -9.54 15.38 9.45
C GLY A 54 -10.20 14.79 8.20
N VAL A 55 -9.44 14.17 7.29
CA VAL A 55 -9.96 13.45 6.12
C VAL A 55 -10.33 12.03 6.52
N ARG A 56 -11.63 11.71 6.51
CA ARG A 56 -12.14 10.34 6.65
C ARG A 56 -12.22 9.69 5.28
N ALA A 57 -11.52 8.57 5.10
CA ALA A 57 -11.56 7.79 3.87
C ALA A 57 -11.56 6.28 4.15
N SER A 58 -12.33 5.54 3.38
CA SER A 58 -12.24 4.07 3.29
C SER A 58 -10.98 3.67 2.52
N LEU A 59 -10.28 2.66 3.02
CA LEU A 59 -9.14 2.05 2.35
C LEU A 59 -9.56 1.36 1.05
N ALA A 60 -8.62 1.23 0.12
CA ALA A 60 -8.88 0.56 -1.15
C ALA A 60 -9.14 -0.93 -0.96
N ASN A 61 -10.11 -1.44 -1.72
CA ASN A 61 -10.46 -2.86 -1.69
C ASN A 61 -9.36 -3.66 -2.38
N LEU A 62 -9.01 -4.80 -1.80
CA LEU A 62 -8.09 -5.77 -2.39
C LEU A 62 -8.88 -6.88 -3.06
N ASP A 63 -8.55 -7.16 -4.31
CA ASP A 63 -8.95 -8.36 -5.05
C ASP A 63 -7.73 -9.29 -5.19
N GLY A 64 -7.79 -10.45 -4.55
CA GLY A 64 -6.66 -11.37 -4.39
C GLY A 64 -6.18 -11.50 -2.94
N PRO A 65 -5.17 -12.36 -2.68
CA PRO A 65 -4.62 -12.57 -1.34
C PRO A 65 -3.83 -11.36 -0.82
N VAL A 66 -3.76 -11.24 0.50
CA VAL A 66 -2.81 -10.33 1.17
C VAL A 66 -1.38 -10.80 0.86
N LEU A 67 -0.53 -9.93 0.32
CA LEU A 67 0.77 -10.38 -0.25
C LEU A 67 1.69 -11.05 0.78
N GLY A 68 1.69 -10.58 2.03
CA GLY A 68 2.50 -11.15 3.11
C GLY A 68 2.13 -12.60 3.45
N THR A 69 0.93 -13.07 3.10
CA THR A 69 0.55 -14.48 3.34
C THR A 69 1.05 -15.42 2.23
N VAL A 70 1.57 -14.88 1.12
CA VAL A 70 2.01 -15.65 -0.05
C VAL A 70 3.44 -15.33 -0.49
N ALA A 71 4.08 -14.31 0.09
CA ALA A 71 5.47 -13.96 -0.18
C ALA A 71 6.44 -14.93 0.52
N SER A 72 7.61 -15.15 -0.09
CA SER A 72 8.68 -16.01 0.46
C SER A 72 9.59 -15.32 1.47
N GLY A 73 9.49 -14.00 1.59
CA GLY A 73 10.38 -13.16 2.39
C GLY A 73 9.87 -11.73 2.43
N ASN A 74 10.73 -10.79 2.83
CA ASN A 74 10.33 -9.43 3.15
C ASN A 74 10.93 -8.33 2.26
N ARG A 75 11.61 -8.65 1.16
CA ARG A 75 12.09 -7.63 0.21
C ARG A 75 10.99 -7.22 -0.76
N LEU A 76 10.59 -5.95 -0.68
CA LEU A 76 9.52 -5.36 -1.48
C LEU A 76 10.08 -4.36 -2.49
N LEU A 77 9.83 -4.60 -3.77
CA LEU A 77 10.09 -3.66 -4.85
C LEU A 77 8.82 -2.84 -5.16
N VAL A 78 8.87 -1.54 -4.94
CA VAL A 78 7.74 -0.64 -5.23
C VAL A 78 8.08 0.13 -6.50
N ILE A 79 7.31 -0.05 -7.56
CA ILE A 79 7.50 0.55 -8.88
C ILE A 79 6.35 1.50 -9.17
N GLY A 80 6.63 2.74 -9.55
CA GLY A 80 5.55 3.65 -9.93
C GLY A 80 5.93 4.93 -10.64
N ASP A 81 4.92 5.78 -10.82
CA ASP A 81 5.03 7.12 -11.38
C ASP A 81 5.04 8.21 -10.29
N SER A 82 4.64 9.44 -10.62
CA SER A 82 4.58 10.58 -9.69
C SER A 82 3.82 10.29 -8.39
N ILE A 83 2.80 9.44 -8.43
CA ILE A 83 1.97 9.13 -7.26
C ILE A 83 2.79 8.37 -6.19
N LEU A 84 3.54 7.35 -6.60
CA LEU A 84 4.41 6.60 -5.67
C LEU A 84 5.72 7.32 -5.41
N ALA A 85 6.24 8.08 -6.37
CA ALA A 85 7.38 8.96 -6.17
C ALA A 85 7.14 9.90 -5.00
N GLY A 86 5.94 10.51 -4.90
CA GLY A 86 5.55 11.39 -3.80
C GLY A 86 5.52 10.73 -2.41
N THR A 87 5.68 9.40 -2.33
CA THR A 87 5.76 8.65 -1.06
C THR A 87 7.19 8.24 -0.68
N ALA A 88 8.15 8.47 -1.58
CA ALA A 88 9.55 8.09 -1.39
C ALA A 88 10.25 8.92 -0.30
N SER A 89 11.41 8.46 0.15
CA SER A 89 12.22 9.11 1.20
C SER A 89 12.52 10.58 0.91
N ARG A 90 12.80 10.93 -0.35
CA ARG A 90 13.05 12.31 -0.79
C ARG A 90 11.85 13.27 -0.63
N TYR A 91 10.66 12.73 -0.36
CA TYR A 91 9.43 13.49 -0.06
C TYR A 91 8.83 13.12 1.31
N GLY A 92 9.70 12.80 2.28
CA GLY A 92 9.30 12.52 3.66
C GLY A 92 8.98 11.05 3.96
N GLY A 93 9.16 10.14 2.98
CA GLY A 93 9.29 8.70 3.25
C GLY A 93 8.03 7.98 3.72
N ALA A 94 6.84 8.50 3.41
CA ALA A 94 5.57 7.94 3.86
C ALA A 94 5.44 6.43 3.58
N MET A 95 5.91 5.94 2.42
CA MET A 95 5.86 4.51 2.10
C MET A 95 6.68 3.67 3.08
N CYS A 96 7.93 4.08 3.35
CA CYS A 96 8.77 3.37 4.31
C CYS A 96 8.19 3.46 5.73
N SER A 97 7.69 4.62 6.15
CA SER A 97 7.07 4.80 7.46
C SER A 97 5.86 3.89 7.68
N GLY A 98 5.08 3.61 6.63
CA GLY A 98 3.94 2.70 6.70
C GLY A 98 4.29 1.21 6.65
N LEU A 99 5.40 0.84 6.01
CA LEU A 99 5.70 -0.57 5.68
C LEU A 99 6.86 -1.18 6.47
N VAL A 100 7.83 -0.40 6.91
CA VAL A 100 8.96 -0.89 7.73
C VAL A 100 8.48 -1.48 9.06
N PRO A 101 7.50 -0.88 9.79
CA PRO A 101 6.95 -1.47 11.01
C PRO A 101 6.26 -2.82 10.78
N LEU A 102 5.77 -3.08 9.56
CA LEU A 102 5.17 -4.36 9.16
C LEU A 102 6.24 -5.41 8.75
N GLY A 103 7.52 -5.11 8.93
CA GLY A 103 8.62 -6.03 8.62
C GLY A 103 9.14 -5.96 7.18
N TRP A 104 8.57 -5.13 6.31
CA TRP A 104 9.00 -5.04 4.91
C TRP A 104 10.30 -4.25 4.73
N ARG A 105 11.16 -4.75 3.84
CA ARG A 105 12.36 -4.09 3.34
C ARG A 105 12.05 -3.46 1.98
N VAL A 106 11.79 -2.17 1.96
CA VAL A 106 11.13 -1.48 0.85
C VAL A 106 12.12 -0.65 0.05
N ALA A 107 12.16 -0.84 -1.27
CA ALA A 107 12.75 0.13 -2.19
C ALA A 107 11.68 0.77 -3.07
N VAL A 108 11.63 2.09 -3.11
CA VAL A 108 10.65 2.86 -3.91
C VAL A 108 11.34 3.35 -5.18
N GLU A 109 11.16 2.60 -6.26
CA GLU A 109 11.61 2.94 -7.61
C GLU A 109 10.48 3.59 -8.38
N ALA A 110 10.32 4.89 -8.15
CA ALA A 110 9.26 5.67 -8.76
C ALA A 110 9.77 7.07 -9.11
N GLU A 111 9.42 7.52 -10.31
CA GLU A 111 9.83 8.81 -10.87
C GLU A 111 8.61 9.53 -11.45
N ALA A 112 8.58 10.85 -11.28
CA ALA A 112 7.50 11.67 -11.82
C ALA A 112 7.40 11.55 -13.35
N GLY A 113 6.17 11.57 -13.88
CA GLY A 113 5.93 11.58 -15.33
C GLY A 113 6.16 10.25 -16.05
N GLN A 114 6.64 9.22 -15.37
CA GLN A 114 6.92 7.92 -16.00
C GLN A 114 5.66 7.23 -16.51
N LEU A 115 5.80 6.60 -17.67
CA LEU A 115 4.80 5.73 -18.30
C LEU A 115 5.05 4.27 -17.89
N VAL A 116 4.16 3.35 -18.29
CA VAL A 116 4.28 1.92 -17.96
C VAL A 116 5.62 1.29 -18.37
N GLY A 117 6.24 1.74 -19.46
CA GLY A 117 7.53 1.23 -19.93
C GLY A 117 8.66 1.38 -18.90
N PHE A 118 8.56 2.35 -17.98
CA PHE A 118 9.50 2.55 -16.88
C PHE A 118 9.64 1.33 -15.98
N GLY A 119 8.55 0.59 -15.73
CA GLY A 119 8.64 -0.62 -14.91
C GLY A 119 9.57 -1.67 -15.51
N ARG A 120 9.67 -1.74 -16.84
CA ARG A 120 10.63 -2.61 -17.53
C ARG A 120 12.08 -2.13 -17.37
N THR A 121 12.30 -0.81 -17.33
CA THR A 121 13.61 -0.21 -17.01
C THR A 121 14.04 -0.58 -15.60
N VAL A 122 13.17 -0.42 -14.60
CA VAL A 122 13.45 -0.80 -13.22
C VAL A 122 13.79 -2.29 -13.11
N LEU A 123 12.97 -3.15 -13.71
CA LEU A 123 13.16 -4.60 -13.63
C LEU A 123 14.46 -5.05 -14.33
N ARG A 124 14.84 -4.44 -15.45
CA ARG A 124 16.11 -4.73 -16.13
C ARG A 124 17.32 -4.57 -15.19
N GLU A 125 17.28 -3.58 -14.30
CA GLU A 125 18.41 -3.29 -13.42
C GLU A 125 18.33 -3.98 -12.07
N ARG A 126 17.10 -4.26 -11.59
CA ARG A 126 16.90 -4.64 -10.18
C ARG A 126 16.31 -6.01 -9.96
N ILE A 127 15.76 -6.70 -10.96
CA ILE A 127 15.00 -7.93 -10.73
C ILE A 127 15.80 -9.03 -10.00
N TYR A 128 17.12 -9.05 -10.17
CA TYR A 128 18.03 -10.03 -9.55
C TYR A 128 18.50 -9.67 -8.14
N GLU A 129 18.01 -8.58 -7.53
CA GLU A 129 18.37 -8.18 -6.15
C GLU A 129 17.60 -8.97 -5.07
N GLY A 130 17.00 -10.11 -5.41
CA GLY A 130 16.34 -11.01 -4.44
C GLY A 130 15.03 -10.45 -3.87
N TRP A 131 14.19 -9.84 -4.70
CA TRP A 131 12.85 -9.39 -4.29
C TRP A 131 11.90 -10.56 -4.04
N ASP A 132 11.08 -10.44 -3.00
CA ASP A 132 10.08 -11.42 -2.59
C ASP A 132 8.66 -11.04 -3.02
N ALA A 133 8.39 -9.75 -3.17
CA ALA A 133 7.12 -9.21 -3.59
C ALA A 133 7.31 -7.89 -4.36
N ALA A 134 6.27 -7.46 -5.09
CA ALA A 134 6.27 -6.18 -5.78
C ALA A 134 4.95 -5.42 -5.65
N VAL A 135 5.03 -4.09 -5.67
CA VAL A 135 3.90 -3.18 -5.87
C VAL A 135 4.15 -2.43 -7.16
N VAL A 136 3.17 -2.37 -8.06
CA VAL A 136 3.26 -1.63 -9.32
C VAL A 136 2.07 -0.68 -9.43
N PHE A 137 2.38 0.61 -9.52
CA PHE A 137 1.39 1.65 -9.81
C PHE A 137 1.87 2.51 -10.98
N LEU A 138 1.57 2.04 -12.18
CA LEU A 138 1.89 2.70 -13.45
C LEU A 138 0.64 2.71 -14.32
N GLY A 139 0.20 3.88 -14.77
CA GLY A 139 -1.01 4.01 -15.59
C GLY A 139 -1.62 5.41 -15.57
N THR A 140 -1.23 6.25 -14.62
CA THR A 140 -1.60 7.68 -14.59
C THR A 140 -1.16 8.38 -15.88
N ASN A 141 0.09 8.12 -16.29
CA ASN A 141 0.68 8.55 -17.56
C ASN A 141 0.50 7.45 -18.62
N TYR A 142 -0.72 7.28 -19.08
CA TYR A 142 -1.13 6.17 -19.94
C TYR A 142 -0.50 6.16 -21.36
N GLY A 143 -0.10 7.31 -21.90
CA GLY A 143 0.53 7.38 -23.24
C GLY A 143 -0.42 7.19 -24.43
N GLY A 144 -1.71 6.90 -24.20
CA GLY A 144 -2.75 6.95 -25.24
C GLY A 144 -2.94 5.68 -26.06
N SER A 145 -2.37 4.54 -25.66
CA SER A 145 -2.50 3.27 -26.39
C SER A 145 -2.75 2.08 -25.46
N ASP A 146 -3.93 1.46 -25.58
CA ASP A 146 -4.33 0.31 -24.77
C ASP A 146 -3.43 -0.88 -25.04
N SER A 147 -3.10 -1.10 -26.32
CA SER A 147 -2.25 -2.22 -26.73
C SER A 147 -0.83 -2.10 -26.20
N LEU A 148 -0.23 -0.89 -26.25
CA LEU A 148 1.11 -0.68 -25.68
C LEU A 148 1.06 -0.79 -24.15
N TYR A 149 0.02 -0.25 -23.52
CA TYR A 149 -0.15 -0.32 -22.08
C TYR A 149 -0.31 -1.77 -21.59
N GLU A 150 -1.20 -2.55 -22.20
CA GLU A 150 -1.39 -3.97 -21.88
C GLU A 150 -0.11 -4.77 -22.10
N LYS A 151 0.59 -4.54 -23.23
CA LYS A 151 1.83 -5.23 -23.57
C LYS A 151 2.90 -5.00 -22.50
N ASP A 152 3.17 -3.76 -22.13
CA ASP A 152 4.22 -3.44 -21.17
C ASP A 152 3.84 -3.85 -19.75
N LEU A 153 2.58 -3.67 -19.34
CA LEU A 153 2.11 -4.14 -18.04
C LEU A 153 2.19 -5.67 -17.92
N THR A 154 1.81 -6.39 -18.98
CA THR A 154 1.97 -7.85 -19.06
C THR A 154 3.44 -8.25 -18.93
N ALA A 155 4.34 -7.59 -19.65
CA ALA A 155 5.78 -7.89 -19.56
C ALA A 155 6.35 -7.67 -18.15
N ILE A 156 5.87 -6.65 -17.43
CA ILE A 156 6.24 -6.38 -16.04
C ILE A 156 5.79 -7.51 -15.12
N VAL A 157 4.50 -7.88 -15.12
CA VAL A 157 3.99 -8.91 -14.21
C VAL A 157 4.55 -10.30 -14.52
N THR A 158 4.77 -10.61 -15.79
CA THR A 158 5.42 -11.86 -16.21
C THR A 158 6.87 -11.93 -15.73
N SER A 159 7.61 -10.82 -15.76
CA SER A 159 9.00 -10.78 -15.28
C SER A 159 9.08 -10.90 -13.75
N LEU A 160 8.05 -10.43 -13.05
CA LEU A 160 7.94 -10.54 -11.59
C LEU A 160 7.56 -11.96 -11.15
N ALA A 161 6.81 -12.70 -11.96
CA ALA A 161 6.39 -14.06 -11.66
C ALA A 161 7.58 -14.97 -11.27
N PRO A 162 7.41 -15.88 -10.28
CA PRO A 162 6.16 -16.16 -9.55
C PRO A 162 5.89 -15.23 -8.34
N ARG A 163 6.63 -14.13 -8.17
CA ARG A 163 6.53 -13.28 -6.96
C ARG A 163 5.14 -12.64 -6.86
N PRO A 164 4.52 -12.63 -5.66
CA PRO A 164 3.30 -11.89 -5.42
C PRO A 164 3.45 -10.42 -5.83
N THR A 165 2.52 -9.95 -6.67
CA THR A 165 2.55 -8.60 -7.24
C THR A 165 1.22 -7.90 -6.99
N LEU A 166 1.27 -6.69 -6.45
CA LEU A 166 0.11 -5.84 -6.24
C LEU A 166 0.03 -4.78 -7.35
N LEU A 167 -1.01 -4.84 -8.18
CA LEU A 167 -1.32 -3.76 -9.12
C LEU A 167 -2.32 -2.78 -8.51
N LEU A 168 -2.12 -1.48 -8.73
CA LEU A 168 -3.07 -0.44 -8.33
C LEU A 168 -3.84 0.09 -9.53
N THR A 169 -5.16 0.27 -9.39
CA THR A 169 -5.96 0.98 -10.40
C THR A 169 -5.69 2.50 -10.36
N ALA A 170 -5.74 3.17 -11.51
CA ALA A 170 -5.57 4.61 -11.62
C ALA A 170 -6.84 5.40 -11.24
N SER A 171 -6.67 6.62 -10.75
CA SER A 171 -7.79 7.53 -10.45
C SER A 171 -8.61 7.90 -11.70
N LEU A 172 -9.92 8.05 -11.56
CA LEU A 172 -10.85 8.31 -12.68
C LEU A 172 -11.00 9.80 -13.02
N PHE A 173 -9.88 10.49 -13.28
CA PHE A 173 -9.88 11.93 -13.55
C PHE A 173 -10.22 12.31 -15.00
N ARG A 174 -10.27 11.32 -15.91
CA ARG A 174 -10.73 11.45 -17.30
C ARG A 174 -11.34 10.14 -17.77
N PRO A 175 -12.24 10.14 -18.77
CA PRO A 175 -12.92 8.92 -19.24
C PRO A 175 -11.97 7.78 -19.60
N THR A 176 -10.81 8.10 -20.18
CA THR A 176 -9.82 7.10 -20.60
C THR A 176 -9.31 6.21 -19.46
N MET A 177 -9.40 6.66 -18.21
CA MET A 177 -8.91 5.89 -17.06
C MET A 177 -9.78 4.67 -16.75
N GLN A 178 -11.03 4.64 -17.24
CA GLN A 178 -11.83 3.43 -17.19
C GLN A 178 -11.22 2.31 -18.04
N GLN A 179 -10.74 2.63 -19.25
CA GLN A 179 -10.08 1.66 -20.12
C GLN A 179 -8.76 1.17 -19.52
N VAL A 180 -7.94 2.07 -18.97
CA VAL A 180 -6.69 1.70 -18.28
C VAL A 180 -6.96 0.76 -17.11
N ASN A 181 -7.95 1.06 -16.27
CA ASN A 181 -8.31 0.20 -15.15
C ASN A 181 -8.91 -1.14 -15.60
N GLN A 182 -9.56 -1.18 -16.76
CA GLN A 182 -10.00 -2.42 -17.36
C GLN A 182 -8.81 -3.27 -17.82
N VAL A 183 -7.81 -2.68 -18.47
CA VAL A 183 -6.57 -3.37 -18.86
C VAL A 183 -5.84 -3.92 -17.64
N ILE A 184 -5.71 -3.15 -16.55
CA ILE A 184 -5.10 -3.62 -15.29
C ILE A 184 -5.78 -4.89 -14.79
N ARG A 185 -7.12 -4.91 -14.75
CA ARG A 185 -7.89 -6.07 -14.30
C ARG A 185 -7.76 -7.26 -15.25
N ILE A 186 -7.72 -7.02 -16.57
CA ILE A 186 -7.49 -8.07 -17.57
C ILE A 186 -6.10 -8.68 -17.42
N VAL A 187 -5.05 -7.88 -17.19
CA VAL A 187 -3.70 -8.39 -16.98
C VAL A 187 -3.65 -9.19 -15.68
N ALA A 188 -4.24 -8.69 -14.59
CA ALA A 188 -4.30 -9.42 -13.32
C ALA A 188 -5.01 -10.77 -13.45
N SER A 189 -6.16 -10.84 -14.14
CA SER A 189 -6.92 -12.10 -14.29
C SER A 189 -6.17 -13.17 -15.08
N LYS A 190 -5.21 -12.78 -15.92
CA LYS A 190 -4.34 -13.70 -16.68
C LYS A 190 -3.11 -14.17 -15.88
N ASN A 191 -2.83 -13.58 -14.72
CA ASN A 191 -1.59 -13.81 -13.97
C ASN A 191 -1.89 -14.17 -12.49
N PRO A 192 -1.75 -15.45 -12.09
CA PRO A 192 -2.21 -15.92 -10.78
C PRO A 192 -1.41 -15.37 -9.59
N ASN A 193 -0.21 -14.82 -9.81
CA ASN A 193 0.59 -14.15 -8.78
C ASN A 193 0.18 -12.68 -8.55
N VAL A 194 -0.83 -12.17 -9.25
CA VAL A 194 -1.22 -10.77 -9.22
C VAL A 194 -2.49 -10.55 -8.39
N SER A 195 -2.46 -9.58 -7.50
CA SER A 195 -3.62 -9.02 -6.80
C SER A 195 -3.84 -7.57 -7.23
N VAL A 196 -5.08 -7.08 -7.14
CA VAL A 196 -5.46 -5.71 -7.53
C VAL A 196 -5.96 -4.92 -6.33
N LEU A 197 -5.34 -3.77 -6.07
CA LEU A 197 -5.81 -2.79 -5.10
C LEU A 197 -6.60 -1.70 -5.82
N ASP A 198 -7.89 -1.58 -5.50
CA ASP A 198 -8.81 -0.66 -6.17
C ASP A 198 -8.70 0.78 -5.66
N TRP A 199 -7.58 1.42 -5.96
CA TRP A 199 -7.35 2.83 -5.65
C TRP A 199 -8.33 3.75 -6.38
N SER A 200 -8.82 3.38 -7.56
CA SER A 200 -9.75 4.19 -8.34
C SER A 200 -11.01 4.58 -7.55
N THR A 201 -11.57 3.64 -6.77
CA THR A 201 -12.74 3.86 -5.91
C THR A 201 -12.38 4.69 -4.67
N THR A 202 -11.24 4.45 -4.04
CA THR A 202 -10.83 5.20 -2.84
C THR A 202 -10.47 6.64 -3.15
N SER A 203 -9.81 6.87 -4.29
CA SER A 203 -9.23 8.16 -4.65
C SER A 203 -10.26 9.27 -4.90
N VAL A 204 -11.52 8.91 -5.21
CA VAL A 204 -12.58 9.91 -5.43
C VAL A 204 -13.22 10.43 -4.13
N GLN A 205 -12.80 9.91 -2.98
CA GLN A 205 -13.30 10.39 -1.68
C GLN A 205 -12.80 11.81 -1.37
N ASN A 206 -13.64 12.57 -0.68
CA ASN A 206 -13.36 13.97 -0.37
C ASN A 206 -12.05 14.13 0.41
N GLY A 207 -11.19 15.06 -0.01
CA GLY A 207 -9.91 15.35 0.64
C GLY A 207 -8.77 14.38 0.31
N VAL A 208 -8.99 13.33 -0.49
CA VAL A 208 -7.93 12.37 -0.86
C VAL A 208 -7.04 12.92 -1.98
N LEU A 209 -7.61 13.53 -3.01
CA LEU A 209 -6.85 14.08 -4.13
C LEU A 209 -6.78 15.61 -4.09
N ASN A 210 -5.71 16.16 -4.66
CA ASN A 210 -5.57 17.58 -4.96
C ASN A 210 -6.60 18.01 -6.02
N ARG A 211 -6.65 19.32 -6.28
CA ARG A 211 -7.56 19.91 -7.27
C ARG A 211 -7.40 19.36 -8.69
N ASP A 212 -6.21 18.85 -9.01
CA ASP A 212 -5.91 18.22 -10.31
C ASP A 212 -6.58 16.84 -10.47
N LYS A 213 -7.12 16.26 -9.40
CA LYS A 213 -7.75 14.93 -9.35
C LYS A 213 -6.79 13.79 -9.70
N ILE A 214 -5.49 14.02 -9.63
CA ILE A 214 -4.45 13.05 -9.98
C ILE A 214 -3.58 12.79 -8.75
N HIS A 215 -3.00 13.84 -8.19
CA HIS A 215 -2.02 13.69 -7.13
C HIS A 215 -2.71 13.68 -5.77
N PRO A 216 -2.33 12.77 -4.85
CA PRO A 216 -2.87 12.78 -3.50
C PRO A 216 -2.52 14.06 -2.73
N THR A 217 -3.42 14.49 -1.85
CA THR A 217 -3.09 15.44 -0.77
C THR A 217 -2.14 14.76 0.23
N ASP A 218 -1.66 15.47 1.25
CA ASP A 218 -0.89 14.84 2.33
C ASP A 218 -1.70 13.76 3.07
N ALA A 219 -2.98 14.03 3.33
CA ALA A 219 -3.88 13.04 3.91
C ALA A 219 -4.12 11.87 2.95
N GLY A 220 -4.35 12.16 1.67
CA GLY A 220 -4.55 11.15 0.63
C GLY A 220 -3.34 10.25 0.43
N ARG A 221 -2.12 10.78 0.58
CA ARG A 221 -0.88 10.01 0.53
C ARG A 221 -0.83 8.99 1.68
N GLN A 222 -1.25 9.38 2.88
CA GLN A 222 -1.36 8.44 3.99
C GLN A 222 -2.46 7.40 3.78
N VAL A 223 -3.59 7.78 3.17
CA VAL A 223 -4.65 6.83 2.78
C VAL A 223 -4.13 5.82 1.75
N LEU A 224 -3.38 6.27 0.75
CA LEU A 224 -2.73 5.43 -0.26
C LEU A 224 -1.77 4.43 0.40
N VAL A 225 -0.85 4.92 1.23
CA VAL A 225 0.12 4.07 1.93
C VAL A 225 -0.59 3.10 2.87
N SER A 226 -1.62 3.54 3.59
CA SER A 226 -2.42 2.67 4.47
C SER A 226 -3.17 1.58 3.69
N SER A 227 -3.64 1.90 2.47
CA SER A 227 -4.30 0.92 1.60
C SER A 227 -3.29 -0.12 1.08
N ILE A 228 -2.10 0.32 0.68
CA ILE A 228 -1.00 -0.58 0.29
C ILE A 228 -0.55 -1.44 1.47
N ALA A 229 -0.34 -0.85 2.65
CA ALA A 229 0.00 -1.56 3.88
C ALA A 229 -1.05 -2.60 4.26
N SER A 230 -2.34 -2.24 4.14
CA SER A 230 -3.47 -3.15 4.36
C SER A 230 -3.45 -4.36 3.42
N ALA A 231 -3.08 -4.13 2.15
CA ALA A 231 -3.00 -5.17 1.11
C ALA A 231 -1.73 -6.02 1.20
N LEU A 232 -0.65 -5.47 1.72
CA LEU A 232 0.59 -6.19 1.98
C LEU A 232 0.49 -7.04 3.26
N GLY A 233 -0.09 -6.50 4.33
CA GLY A 233 -0.06 -7.13 5.65
C GLY A 233 1.36 -7.19 6.25
N ASP A 234 1.52 -7.99 7.31
CA ASP A 234 2.83 -8.26 7.90
C ASP A 234 3.70 -9.08 6.93
N ALA A 235 4.97 -8.73 6.85
CA ALA A 235 5.93 -9.48 6.06
C ALA A 235 6.21 -10.86 6.70
N PRO A 236 6.48 -11.90 5.89
CA PRO A 236 6.85 -13.24 6.39
C PRO A 236 8.13 -13.28 7.23
N ALA A 237 8.98 -12.27 7.09
CA ALA A 237 10.29 -12.17 7.74
C ALA A 237 10.55 -10.73 8.23
N GLY A 238 11.50 -10.59 9.15
CA GLY A 238 11.91 -9.29 9.70
C GLY A 238 13.40 -9.25 10.03
N PRO A 239 13.94 -8.06 10.35
CA PRO A 239 13.26 -6.78 10.45
C PRO A 239 13.03 -6.09 9.09
N GLY A 240 12.12 -5.11 9.09
CA GLY A 240 11.91 -4.20 7.96
C GLY A 240 13.06 -3.20 7.80
N ALA A 241 13.12 -2.55 6.62
CA ALA A 241 14.13 -1.52 6.33
C ALA A 241 13.68 -0.62 5.18
N CYS A 242 14.03 0.67 5.22
CA CYS A 242 13.93 1.53 4.05
C CYS A 242 15.22 1.36 3.23
N LEU A 243 15.11 0.77 2.04
CA LEU A 243 16.22 0.56 1.12
C LEU A 243 16.39 1.80 0.24
N PRO A 244 17.63 2.12 -0.20
CA PRO A 244 17.87 3.25 -1.08
C PRO A 244 17.20 3.05 -2.44
N SER A 245 16.63 4.13 -2.98
CA SER A 245 16.12 4.20 -4.35
C SER A 245 17.26 4.39 -5.35
N LYS A 246 17.17 3.76 -6.52
CA LYS A 246 18.07 4.01 -7.66
C LYS A 246 17.49 5.00 -8.66
N PHE A 247 16.17 5.00 -8.82
CA PHE A 247 15.43 5.85 -9.72
C PHE A 247 14.81 7.01 -8.93
N THR A 248 15.32 8.22 -9.15
CA THR A 248 14.99 9.43 -8.39
C THR A 248 14.88 10.69 -9.25
N ASP A 249 14.95 10.55 -10.59
CA ASP A 249 14.83 11.68 -11.51
C ASP A 249 13.36 12.07 -11.70
N ASP A 250 12.94 13.12 -10.99
CA ASP A 250 11.58 13.68 -11.11
C ASP A 250 11.50 14.85 -12.10
N SER A 251 12.53 15.09 -12.91
CA SER A 251 12.62 16.27 -13.78
C SER A 251 11.55 16.34 -14.87
N LEU A 252 10.86 15.22 -15.16
CA LEU A 252 9.77 15.17 -16.15
C LEU A 252 8.52 15.95 -15.73
N VAL A 253 8.33 16.24 -14.43
CA VAL A 253 7.17 17.01 -13.95
C VAL A 253 7.58 17.99 -12.86
N THR A 254 7.20 19.25 -13.01
CA THR A 254 7.49 20.31 -12.03
C THR A 254 6.23 20.76 -11.30
N GLY A 255 6.33 21.01 -9.98
CA GLY A 255 5.27 21.69 -9.20
C GLY A 255 4.11 20.82 -8.72
N VAL A 256 4.14 19.51 -8.96
CA VAL A 256 3.11 18.55 -8.46
C VAL A 256 3.65 17.60 -7.39
N MET A 257 4.98 17.49 -7.29
CA MET A 257 5.62 16.68 -6.27
C MET A 257 5.46 17.34 -4.89
N PRO A 258 5.25 16.58 -3.81
CA PRO A 258 5.15 17.14 -2.48
C PRO A 258 6.40 17.93 -2.10
N SER A 259 6.28 18.90 -1.20
CA SER A 259 7.46 19.45 -0.52
C SER A 259 8.13 18.35 0.30
N SER A 260 9.46 18.36 0.39
CA SER A 260 10.23 17.40 1.21
C SER A 260 9.87 17.39 2.70
N THR A 261 9.16 18.41 3.17
CA THR A 261 8.65 18.54 4.54
C THR A 261 7.34 17.78 4.73
N LEU A 262 7.42 16.47 4.98
CA LEU A 262 6.48 15.84 5.90
C LEU A 262 7.08 15.94 7.31
N VAL A 263 6.30 16.50 8.23
CA VAL A 263 6.59 16.54 9.67
C VAL A 263 6.92 15.12 10.15
N GLY A 264 8.15 14.95 10.66
CA GLY A 264 8.70 13.66 11.06
C GLY A 264 10.24 13.57 11.07
N ASP A 265 10.95 14.62 10.67
CA ASP A 265 12.41 14.71 10.82
C ASP A 265 12.79 14.98 12.29
N PRO A 266 13.61 14.13 12.96
CA PRO A 266 14.08 14.39 14.32
C PRO A 266 15.08 15.56 14.43
N GLY A 267 15.36 16.28 13.34
CA GLY A 267 16.36 17.35 13.28
C GLY A 267 15.93 18.78 13.65
N VAL A 268 14.66 19.07 13.96
CA VAL A 268 14.22 20.46 14.27
C VAL A 268 13.60 20.55 15.66
N VAL A 269 14.38 21.06 16.60
CA VAL A 269 13.93 21.46 17.95
C VAL A 269 13.02 22.68 17.80
N GLY A 270 11.71 22.50 17.98
CA GLY A 270 10.77 23.61 18.13
C GLY A 270 9.37 23.34 17.58
N GLY A 271 8.58 22.55 18.29
CA GLY A 271 7.15 22.40 17.98
C GLY A 271 6.52 21.26 18.76
N THR A 272 5.59 21.60 19.65
CA THR A 272 4.88 20.77 20.62
C THR A 272 4.60 19.34 20.15
N ALA A 273 5.16 18.36 20.87
CA ALA A 273 4.84 16.95 20.71
C ALA A 273 3.35 16.71 20.97
N THR A 274 2.64 16.16 19.98
CA THR A 274 1.31 15.59 20.21
C THR A 274 1.48 14.30 21.01
N THR A 275 1.19 14.37 22.31
CA THR A 275 1.06 13.21 23.19
C THR A 275 0.03 12.22 22.65
N ILE A 276 0.48 11.01 22.34
CA ILE A 276 -0.40 9.84 22.24
C ILE A 276 -0.80 9.49 23.67
N ALA A 277 -2.08 9.68 24.01
CA ALA A 277 -2.60 9.31 25.32
C ALA A 277 -2.65 7.78 25.43
N GLY A 278 -1.92 7.23 26.41
CA GLY A 278 -2.07 5.83 26.81
C GLY A 278 -0.78 5.01 26.78
N THR A 279 0.28 5.43 27.46
CA THR A 279 1.26 4.47 28.00
C THR A 279 1.89 5.05 29.26
N THR A 280 1.65 4.39 30.39
CA THR A 280 2.34 4.66 31.65
C THR A 280 3.83 4.34 31.46
N ALA A 281 4.67 5.36 31.37
CA ALA A 281 6.11 5.18 31.26
C ALA A 281 6.67 4.75 32.63
N LEU A 282 7.13 3.51 32.74
CA LEU A 282 8.07 3.10 33.79
C LEU A 282 9.44 3.64 33.42
N THR A 283 9.87 4.67 34.13
CA THR A 283 11.20 5.26 34.00
C THR A 283 12.23 4.31 34.60
N VAL A 284 13.05 3.66 33.77
CA VAL A 284 14.31 3.07 34.21
C VAL A 284 15.42 4.02 33.81
N VAL A 285 15.92 4.79 34.78
CA VAL A 285 17.11 5.63 34.65
C VAL A 285 18.34 4.74 34.82
N GLY A 286 19.22 4.75 33.83
CA GLY A 286 20.57 4.18 33.99
C GLY A 286 21.29 3.95 32.68
N SER A 287 22.01 4.97 32.19
CA SER A 287 23.16 4.71 31.33
C SER A 287 24.27 5.71 31.61
N THR A 288 25.28 5.20 32.29
CA THR A 288 26.63 5.76 32.46
C THR A 288 27.30 5.90 31.09
N THR A 289 27.76 7.10 30.78
CA THR A 289 28.62 7.42 29.65
C THR A 289 30.04 6.87 29.88
N ILE A 290 30.55 6.09 28.93
CA ILE A 290 31.98 5.79 28.82
C ILE A 290 32.39 6.11 27.38
N SER A 291 33.27 7.10 27.22
CA SER A 291 33.91 7.46 25.95
C SER A 291 35.06 6.49 25.64
N PRO A 292 35.31 6.14 24.37
CA PRO A 292 36.54 5.43 24.02
C PRO A 292 37.68 6.42 23.76
N ALA A 293 38.78 6.26 24.50
CA ALA A 293 40.07 6.90 24.21
C ALA A 293 40.85 6.07 23.18
N LEU A 294 41.39 6.76 22.17
CA LEU A 294 42.35 6.23 21.20
C LEU A 294 43.75 6.24 21.80
N THR A 295 44.45 5.11 21.78
CA THR A 295 45.92 5.06 21.86
C THR A 295 46.45 4.01 20.90
N SER A 296 47.14 4.48 19.86
CA SER A 296 47.90 3.68 18.89
C SER A 296 49.34 3.54 19.39
N THR A 297 49.81 2.31 19.58
CA THR A 297 51.21 1.98 19.87
C THR A 297 51.80 1.24 18.67
N VAL A 298 52.82 1.83 18.04
CA VAL A 298 53.64 1.18 17.00
C VAL A 298 54.96 0.74 17.62
N PRO A 299 55.38 -0.54 17.51
CA PRO A 299 56.74 -0.95 17.81
C PRO A 299 57.65 -0.77 16.60
N ALA A 300 58.86 -0.25 16.85
CA ALA A 300 59.93 -0.08 15.87
C ALA A 300 60.53 -1.42 15.44
N ALA A 301 60.70 -1.63 14.12
CA ALA A 301 61.47 -2.71 13.55
C ALA A 301 62.87 -2.19 13.14
N SER A 302 63.91 -2.78 13.71
CA SER A 302 65.31 -2.53 13.39
C SER A 302 65.76 -3.43 12.23
N THR A 303 66.16 -2.85 11.10
CA THR A 303 66.86 -3.54 10.02
C THR A 303 68.36 -3.26 10.09
N SER A 304 69.13 -4.33 10.31
CA SER A 304 70.58 -4.37 10.10
C SER A 304 70.88 -4.42 8.61
N THR A 305 71.83 -3.61 8.14
CA THR A 305 72.43 -3.77 6.81
C THR A 305 73.94 -3.72 6.98
N THR A 306 74.61 -4.80 6.61
CA THR A 306 76.06 -4.85 6.38
C THR A 306 76.25 -5.03 4.88
N VAL A 307 77.14 -4.26 4.25
CA VAL A 307 78.16 -4.73 3.27
C VAL A 307 79.05 -3.53 2.87
N ARG A 308 80.36 -3.72 3.13
CA ARG A 308 81.58 -3.06 2.62
C ARG A 308 81.74 -1.54 2.70
#